data_AF-A0AAW9WL72-F1
#
_entry.id   AF-A0AAW9WL72-F1
#
_cell.length_a   1.000
_cell.length_b   1.000
_cell.length_c   1.000
_cell.angle_alpha   90.00
_cell.angle_beta   90.00
_cell.angle_gamma   90.00
#
_symmetry.space_group_name_H-M   'P 1'
#
loop_
_entity.id
_entity.type
_entity.pdbx_description
1 polymer ?
#
loop_
_entity_poly.entity_id
_entity_poly.type
_entity_poly.pdbx_seq_one_letter_code
_entity_poly.pdbx_strand_id
1 'polypeptide(L)'
;MTKSEGLSDYNVHTGQEVRNLFVTVDLYIDVFFVINMILDYLVLSITGKVMRYRAGRYRKLAGAALGAAWAALCAAFPSIPPAVSFFMTYAVVSCLMVATAFGVRKKREMGRAVACLYLVTVMMAGVMQVLYQHTMAGYYIEQILRGNSRAAMPFYRLLLLAAGAYFGVRGVLGFVLEARKNRNHFYEVTMHYRGRKKTVTALLDTGNRLYEPVTHRPVHVVTYEALKELCESVSSVIYIPFGSVGKKEGVMPGIFLDEMEIRQGSDVKIIEKPLVAVCRRPLCADGEYQMLLHED
;
A
#
# COMPACT_ATOMS: atom_id res chain seq x y z
N MET A 1 39.56 6.22 -0.45
CA MET A 1 40.27 7.50 -0.24
C MET A 1 40.62 7.56 1.24
N THR A 2 41.91 7.46 1.58
CA THR A 2 42.42 7.63 2.94
C THR A 2 42.65 9.12 3.16
N LYS A 3 41.97 9.73 4.14
CA LYS A 3 42.13 11.15 4.48
C LYS A 3 42.74 11.23 5.88
N SER A 4 43.95 11.76 5.99
CA SER A 4 44.60 12.06 7.27
C SER A 4 44.81 13.58 7.36
N GLU A 5 44.03 14.27 8.19
CA GLU A 5 44.33 15.63 8.64
C GLU A 5 44.83 15.50 10.09
N GLY A 6 46.07 15.93 10.33
CA GLY A 6 46.76 15.75 11.60
C GLY A 6 46.76 17.02 12.45
N LEU A 7 46.17 16.95 13.63
CA LEU A 7 46.56 17.76 14.79
C LEU A 7 46.80 16.78 15.95
N SER A 8 48.04 16.73 16.44
CA SER A 8 48.41 16.04 17.67
C SER A 8 48.16 16.97 18.85
N ASP A 9 47.15 16.68 19.66
CA ASP A 9 46.95 17.40 20.93
C ASP A 9 47.77 16.76 22.06
N TYR A 10 48.47 17.62 22.80
CA TYR A 10 49.33 17.25 23.92
C TYR A 10 48.55 17.44 25.23
N ASN A 11 48.43 16.40 26.06
CA ASN A 11 47.73 16.53 27.34
C ASN A 11 48.67 17.08 28.42
N VAL A 12 48.53 18.38 28.69
CA VAL A 12 49.41 19.16 29.58
C VAL A 12 49.35 18.69 31.05
N HIS A 13 48.28 18.01 31.47
CA HIS A 13 48.13 17.56 32.86
C HIS A 13 48.78 16.20 33.17
N THR A 14 48.92 15.33 32.17
CA THR A 14 49.45 13.97 32.37
C THR A 14 50.80 13.74 31.70
N GLY A 15 51.30 14.69 30.90
CA GLY A 15 52.58 14.59 30.21
C GLY A 15 52.65 13.49 29.15
N GLN A 16 51.50 12.92 28.76
CA GLN A 16 51.40 11.85 27.78
C GLN A 16 50.85 12.36 26.45
N GLU A 17 51.46 11.92 25.34
CA GLU A 17 50.88 12.09 24.01
C GLU A 17 49.54 11.33 23.92
N VAL A 18 48.47 12.05 23.62
CA VAL A 18 47.17 11.43 23.35
C VAL A 18 47.22 10.88 21.94
N ARG A 19 47.58 9.60 21.82
CA ARG A 19 47.58 8.90 20.54
C ARG A 19 46.12 8.65 20.14
N ASN A 20 45.51 9.59 19.44
CA ASN A 20 44.21 9.39 18.80
C ASN A 20 44.30 8.14 17.92
N LEU A 21 43.64 7.06 18.31
CA LEU A 21 43.49 5.87 17.46
C LEU A 21 42.69 6.33 16.23
N PHE A 22 43.39 6.56 15.12
CA PHE A 22 42.77 6.78 13.83
C PHE A 22 42.02 5.49 13.45
N VAL A 23 40.71 5.48 13.63
CA VAL A 23 39.85 4.43 13.08
C VAL A 23 39.72 4.71 11.59
N THR A 24 40.61 4.14 10.79
CA THR A 24 40.45 4.08 9.33
C THR A 24 39.29 3.14 9.02
N VAL A 25 38.16 3.70 8.61
CA VAL A 25 37.02 2.93 8.09
C VAL A 25 37.26 2.70 6.59
N ASP A 26 37.58 1.47 6.21
CA ASP A 26 37.67 1.08 4.82
C ASP A 26 36.26 0.96 4.22
N LEU A 27 35.82 1.99 3.51
CA LEU A 27 34.57 1.98 2.78
C LEU A 27 34.76 1.36 1.38
N TYR A 28 34.25 0.16 1.20
CA TYR A 28 34.15 -0.52 -0.10
C TYR A 28 33.01 0.12 -0.92
N ILE A 29 33.36 1.06 -1.80
CA ILE A 29 32.40 1.84 -2.60
C ILE A 29 31.54 0.95 -3.52
N ASP A 30 32.10 -0.13 -4.02
CA ASP A 30 31.42 -1.16 -4.82
C ASP A 30 30.33 -1.88 -4.00
N VAL A 31 30.66 -2.34 -2.78
CA VAL A 31 29.70 -2.98 -1.88
C VAL A 31 28.62 -1.97 -1.45
N PHE A 32 29.01 -0.74 -1.12
CA PHE A 32 28.09 0.33 -0.76
C PHE A 32 27.12 0.66 -1.90
N PHE A 33 27.62 0.74 -3.14
CA PHE A 33 26.80 0.94 -4.33
C PHE A 33 25.77 -0.18 -4.49
N VAL A 34 26.19 -1.45 -4.40
CA VAL A 34 25.30 -2.60 -4.55
C VAL A 34 24.21 -2.60 -3.48
N ILE A 35 24.55 -2.31 -2.22
CA ILE A 35 23.58 -2.21 -1.12
C ILE A 35 22.54 -1.12 -1.40
N ASN A 36 22.99 0.09 -1.74
CA ASN A 36 22.07 1.20 -2.02
C ASN A 36 21.20 0.90 -3.25
N MET A 37 21.75 0.27 -4.29
CA MET A 37 20.98 -0.12 -5.47
C MET A 37 19.89 -1.15 -5.11
N ILE A 38 20.18 -2.11 -4.23
CA ILE A 38 19.19 -3.07 -3.75
C ILE A 38 18.09 -2.35 -2.95
N LEU A 39 18.47 -1.48 -2.01
CA LEU A 39 17.52 -0.74 -1.18
C LEU A 39 16.60 0.16 -2.03
N ASP A 40 17.17 0.93 -2.94
CA ASP A 40 16.43 1.80 -3.85
C ASP A 40 15.49 1.00 -4.77
N TYR A 41 15.93 -0.17 -5.24
CA TYR A 41 15.09 -1.06 -6.04
C TYR A 41 13.89 -1.59 -5.25
N LEU A 42 14.08 -1.95 -3.97
CA LEU A 42 13.00 -2.40 -3.09
C LEU A 42 12.00 -1.26 -2.82
N VAL A 43 12.49 -0.05 -2.53
CA VAL A 43 11.66 1.15 -2.34
C VAL A 43 10.84 1.42 -3.60
N LEU A 44 11.48 1.52 -4.78
CA LEU A 44 10.79 1.73 -6.06
C LEU A 44 9.78 0.61 -6.36
N SER A 45 10.06 -0.63 -5.96
CA SER A 45 9.12 -1.74 -6.15
C SER A 45 7.84 -1.59 -5.33
N ILE A 46 7.93 -1.09 -4.09
CA ILE A 46 6.76 -0.78 -3.26
C ILE A 46 6.06 0.46 -3.80
N THR A 47 6.79 1.54 -4.12
CA THR A 47 6.23 2.78 -4.68
C THR A 47 5.42 2.49 -5.95
N GLY A 48 5.95 1.68 -6.87
CA GLY A 48 5.24 1.29 -8.09
C GLY A 48 3.94 0.53 -7.81
N LYS A 49 3.94 -0.35 -6.80
CA LYS A 49 2.75 -1.10 -6.38
C LYS A 49 1.69 -0.19 -5.76
N VAL A 50 2.08 0.70 -4.84
CA VAL A 50 1.19 1.69 -4.21
C VAL A 50 0.55 2.60 -5.26
N MET A 51 1.37 3.13 -6.17
CA MET A 51 0.95 4.05 -7.22
C MET A 51 0.26 3.35 -8.41
N ARG A 52 0.16 2.02 -8.40
CA ARG A 52 -0.39 1.19 -9.48
C ARG A 52 0.27 1.42 -10.84
N TYR A 53 1.56 1.75 -10.85
CA TYR A 53 2.33 1.94 -12.07
C TYR A 53 2.80 0.60 -12.65
N ARG A 54 2.59 0.40 -13.95
CA ARG A 54 3.13 -0.74 -14.71
C ARG A 54 4.55 -0.42 -15.17
N ALA A 55 5.54 -0.70 -14.32
CA ALA A 55 6.95 -0.53 -14.63
C ALA A 55 7.68 -1.86 -14.76
N GLY A 56 8.46 -2.02 -15.85
CA GLY A 56 9.33 -3.17 -16.05
C GLY A 56 10.48 -3.22 -15.03
N ARG A 57 11.00 -4.42 -14.74
CA ARG A 57 12.05 -4.66 -13.72
C ARG A 57 13.32 -3.87 -14.03
N TYR A 58 13.75 -3.82 -15.29
CA TYR A 58 14.96 -3.10 -15.72
C TYR A 58 14.85 -1.59 -15.57
N ARG A 59 13.65 -1.01 -15.74
CA ARG A 59 13.43 0.43 -15.53
C ARG A 59 13.58 0.81 -14.05
N LYS A 60 13.05 -0.03 -13.16
CA LYS A 60 13.23 0.13 -11.72
C LYS A 60 14.70 -0.04 -11.31
N LEU A 61 15.41 -0.99 -11.92
CA LEU A 61 16.84 -1.18 -11.70
C LEU A 61 17.66 0.04 -12.15
N ALA A 62 17.35 0.60 -13.32
CA ALA A 62 17.98 1.83 -13.81
C ALA A 62 17.71 3.02 -12.88
N GLY A 63 16.48 3.16 -12.38
CA GLY A 63 16.15 4.15 -11.36
C GLY A 63 16.96 3.94 -10.07
N ALA A 64 17.03 2.71 -9.58
CA ALA A 64 17.80 2.38 -8.38
C ALA A 64 19.30 2.64 -8.54
N ALA A 65 19.86 2.37 -9.72
CA ALA A 65 21.27 2.66 -10.01
C ALA A 65 21.58 4.16 -9.95
N LEU A 66 20.63 5.04 -10.30
CA LEU A 66 20.82 6.49 -10.17
C LEU A 66 20.92 6.93 -8.70
N GLY A 67 20.04 6.40 -7.83
CA GLY A 67 20.09 6.66 -6.40
C GLY A 67 21.39 6.15 -5.78
N ALA A 68 21.77 4.91 -6.10
CA ALA A 68 23.01 4.29 -5.65
C ALA A 68 24.26 5.03 -6.13
N ALA A 69 24.30 5.49 -7.38
CA ALA A 69 25.41 6.26 -7.93
C ALA A 69 25.55 7.60 -7.21
N TRP A 70 24.44 8.27 -6.94
CA TRP A 70 24.44 9.51 -6.16
C TRP A 70 24.92 9.29 -4.72
N ALA A 71 24.44 8.24 -4.05
CA ALA A 71 24.88 7.87 -2.71
C ALA A 71 26.39 7.59 -2.67
N ALA A 72 26.90 6.82 -3.63
CA ALA A 72 28.33 6.52 -3.75
C ALA A 72 29.16 7.80 -4.01
N LEU A 73 28.65 8.73 -4.81
CA LEU A 73 29.29 10.03 -5.06
C LEU A 73 29.39 10.86 -3.77
N CYS A 74 28.29 10.98 -3.02
CA CYS A 74 28.28 11.68 -1.74
C CYS A 74 29.25 11.05 -0.72
N ALA A 75 29.36 9.73 -0.71
CA ALA A 75 30.30 9.01 0.16
C ALA A 75 31.77 9.21 -0.27
N ALA A 76 32.03 9.25 -1.58
CA ALA A 76 33.38 9.44 -2.13
C ALA A 76 33.89 10.89 -2.01
N PHE A 77 32.99 11.88 -2.02
CA PHE A 77 33.33 13.30 -1.97
C PHE A 77 32.61 14.02 -0.80
N PRO A 78 33.08 13.86 0.44
CA PRO A 78 32.48 14.51 1.62
C PRO A 78 32.58 16.04 1.62
N SER A 79 33.37 16.62 0.71
CA SER A 79 33.56 18.07 0.55
C SER A 79 32.40 18.77 -0.17
N ILE A 80 31.39 18.05 -0.65
CA ILE A 80 30.19 18.65 -1.23
C ILE A 80 29.42 19.42 -0.14
N PRO A 81 29.06 20.70 -0.36
CA PRO A 81 28.29 21.47 0.62
C PRO A 81 26.98 20.75 0.99
N PRO A 82 26.63 20.64 2.30
CA PRO A 82 25.43 19.92 2.73
C PRO A 82 24.16 20.40 2.05
N ALA A 83 24.00 21.71 1.84
CA ALA A 83 22.84 22.29 1.15
C ALA A 83 22.69 21.77 -0.29
N VAL A 84 23.80 21.63 -1.02
CA VAL A 84 23.81 21.08 -2.39
C VAL A 84 23.47 19.59 -2.36
N SER A 85 24.07 18.85 -1.43
CA SER A 85 23.79 17.42 -1.28
C SER A 85 22.32 17.15 -0.95
N PHE A 86 21.73 17.94 -0.05
CA PHE A 86 20.31 17.85 0.29
C PHE A 86 19.40 18.19 -0.89
N PHE A 87 19.66 19.29 -1.60
CA PHE A 87 18.86 19.66 -2.76
C PHE A 87 18.92 18.58 -3.85
N MET A 88 20.11 18.07 -4.16
CA MET A 88 20.29 17.03 -5.16
C MET A 88 19.60 15.73 -4.75
N THR A 89 19.78 15.28 -3.51
CA THR A 89 19.15 14.05 -2.98
C THR A 89 17.63 14.17 -2.99
N TYR A 90 17.10 15.26 -2.43
CA TYR A 90 15.67 15.36 -2.15
C TYR A 90 14.84 15.90 -3.31
N ALA A 91 15.44 16.61 -4.28
CA ALA A 91 14.72 17.12 -5.44
C ALA A 91 15.14 16.41 -6.73
N VAL A 92 16.43 16.47 -7.08
CA VAL A 92 16.89 16.08 -8.43
C VAL A 92 16.89 14.56 -8.60
N VAL A 93 17.61 13.85 -7.73
CA VAL A 93 17.83 12.41 -7.83
C VAL A 93 16.52 11.66 -7.64
N SER A 94 15.71 12.02 -6.64
CA SER A 94 14.40 11.41 -6.42
C SER A 94 13.46 11.55 -7.62
N CYS A 95 13.42 12.72 -8.26
CA CYS A 95 12.66 12.93 -9.50
C CYS A 95 13.21 12.08 -10.65
N LEU A 96 14.53 11.99 -10.81
CA LEU A 96 15.17 11.18 -11.85
C LEU A 96 14.87 9.68 -11.67
N MET A 97 14.98 9.16 -10.44
CA MET A 97 14.65 7.77 -10.11
C MET A 97 13.20 7.44 -10.49
N VAL A 98 12.25 8.32 -10.13
CA VAL A 98 10.83 8.16 -10.44
C VAL A 98 10.58 8.28 -11.96
N ALA A 99 11.22 9.25 -12.63
CA ALA A 99 11.07 9.46 -14.06
C ALA A 99 11.57 8.25 -14.87
N THR A 100 12.73 7.69 -14.53
CA THR A 100 13.29 6.52 -15.21
C THR A 100 12.48 5.26 -14.92
N ALA A 101 12.15 5.01 -13.65
CA ALA A 101 11.40 3.84 -13.22
C ALA A 101 9.98 3.79 -13.79
N PHE A 102 9.22 4.90 -13.69
CA PHE A 102 7.78 4.91 -13.98
C PHE A 102 7.40 5.70 -15.23
N GLY A 103 8.28 6.54 -15.78
CA GLY A 103 7.99 7.31 -17.00
C GLY A 103 7.07 8.50 -16.76
N VAL A 104 6.96 8.93 -15.50
CA VAL A 104 6.11 10.05 -15.11
C VAL A 104 6.74 11.34 -15.63
N ARG A 105 5.95 12.12 -16.38
CA ARG A 105 6.39 13.43 -16.94
C ARG A 105 5.57 14.61 -16.42
N LYS A 106 4.34 14.38 -15.96
CA LYS A 106 3.45 15.43 -15.45
C LYS A 106 3.88 15.86 -14.05
N LYS A 107 4.03 17.16 -13.80
CA LYS A 107 4.48 17.73 -12.50
C LYS A 107 3.65 17.23 -11.30
N ARG A 108 2.32 17.20 -11.43
CA ARG A 108 1.42 16.72 -10.36
C ARG A 108 1.61 15.25 -10.04
N GLU A 109 1.80 14.42 -11.06
CA GLU A 109 2.05 12.98 -10.88
C GLU A 109 3.46 12.74 -10.33
N MET A 110 4.45 13.52 -10.76
CA MET A 110 5.82 13.47 -10.24
C MET A 110 5.84 13.75 -8.74
N GLY A 111 5.21 14.84 -8.30
CA GLY A 111 5.11 15.18 -6.88
C GLY A 111 4.45 14.10 -6.05
N ARG A 112 3.37 13.47 -6.55
CA ARG A 112 2.71 12.34 -5.88
C ARG A 112 3.63 11.12 -5.78
N ALA A 113 4.34 10.79 -6.85
CA ALA A 113 5.23 9.63 -6.89
C ALA A 113 6.46 9.81 -5.99
N VAL A 114 7.07 11.01 -5.98
CA VAL A 114 8.18 11.36 -5.10
C VAL A 114 7.73 11.39 -3.62
N ALA A 115 6.55 11.95 -3.32
CA ALA A 115 6.00 11.89 -1.97
C ALA A 115 5.76 10.43 -1.50
N CYS A 116 5.25 9.57 -2.40
CA CYS A 116 5.09 8.15 -2.13
C CYS A 116 6.44 7.43 -1.93
N LEU A 117 7.45 7.77 -2.73
CA LEU A 117 8.82 7.27 -2.57
C LEU A 117 9.33 7.55 -1.14
N TYR A 118 9.23 8.79 -0.67
CA TYR A 118 9.68 9.15 0.68
C TYR A 118 8.88 8.48 1.78
N LEU A 119 7.56 8.38 1.64
CA LEU A 119 6.73 7.66 2.60
C LEU A 119 7.19 6.20 2.73
N VAL A 120 7.45 5.53 1.62
CA VAL A 120 7.97 4.16 1.60
C VAL A 120 9.36 4.10 2.24
N THR A 121 10.25 5.05 1.93
CA THR A 121 11.60 5.11 2.54
C THR A 121 11.52 5.28 4.06
N VAL A 122 10.65 6.16 4.57
CA VAL A 122 10.44 6.37 6.01
C VAL A 122 9.88 5.11 6.67
N MET A 123 8.91 4.43 6.04
CA MET A 123 8.38 3.16 6.55
C MET A 123 9.46 2.06 6.59
N MET A 124 10.25 1.93 5.51
CA MET A 124 11.36 0.99 5.45
C MET A 124 12.39 1.28 6.54
N ALA A 125 12.75 2.56 6.74
CA ALA A 125 13.66 2.97 7.80
C ALA A 125 13.10 2.65 9.18
N GLY A 126 11.80 2.87 9.42
CA GLY A 126 11.14 2.52 10.69
C GLY A 126 11.18 1.02 10.98
N VAL A 127 10.86 0.18 9.98
CA VAL A 127 10.97 -1.28 10.13
C VAL A 127 12.43 -1.70 10.33
N MET A 128 13.36 -1.11 9.60
CA MET A 128 14.79 -1.38 9.76
C MET A 128 15.28 -0.98 11.16
N GLN A 129 14.77 0.12 11.73
CA GLN A 129 15.09 0.57 13.08
C GLN A 129 14.58 -0.42 14.13
N VAL A 130 13.35 -0.92 13.99
CA VAL A 130 12.79 -1.96 14.88
C VAL A 130 13.63 -3.23 14.79
N LEU A 131 13.97 -3.68 13.58
CA LEU A 131 14.86 -4.83 13.40
C LEU A 131 16.25 -4.58 14.00
N TYR A 132 16.80 -3.38 13.84
CA TYR A 132 18.09 -3.00 14.40
C TYR A 132 18.10 -3.05 15.93
N GLN A 133 17.07 -2.50 16.58
CA GLN A 133 16.98 -2.41 18.05
C GLN A 133 16.61 -3.75 18.71
N HIS A 134 15.73 -4.53 18.08
CA HIS A 134 15.19 -5.76 18.67
C HIS A 134 15.86 -7.04 18.17
N THR A 135 16.82 -6.95 17.26
CA THR A 135 17.68 -8.08 16.89
C THR A 135 19.14 -7.78 17.22
N MET A 136 19.99 -8.80 17.13
CA MET A 136 21.44 -8.61 17.29
C MET A 136 22.07 -7.72 16.20
N ALA A 137 21.30 -7.20 15.25
CA ALA A 137 21.80 -6.33 14.21
C ALA A 137 22.42 -5.04 14.74
N GLY A 138 21.83 -4.44 15.78
CA GLY A 138 22.40 -3.24 16.39
C GLY A 138 23.79 -3.46 16.98
N TYR A 139 23.96 -4.57 17.71
CA TYR A 139 25.25 -4.97 18.28
C TYR A 139 26.35 -5.13 17.22
N TYR A 140 26.06 -5.76 16.09
CA TYR A 140 27.06 -5.98 15.05
C TYR A 140 27.42 -4.70 14.28
N ILE A 141 26.47 -3.77 14.07
CA ILE A 141 26.78 -2.48 13.43
C ILE A 141 27.61 -1.60 14.37
N GLU A 142 27.34 -1.61 15.68
CA GLU A 142 28.17 -0.93 16.68
C GLU A 142 29.61 -1.49 16.71
N GLN A 143 29.77 -2.80 16.56
CA GLN A 143 31.09 -3.44 16.44
C GLN A 143 31.84 -3.04 15.16
N ILE A 144 31.15 -2.85 14.04
CA ILE A 144 31.73 -2.34 12.78
C ILE A 144 32.22 -0.90 12.97
N LEU A 145 31.41 -0.04 13.58
CA LEU A 145 31.77 1.37 13.84
C LEU A 145 32.97 1.49 14.79
N ARG A 146 33.14 0.53 15.69
CA ARG A 146 34.31 0.42 16.60
C ARG A 146 35.54 -0.21 15.94
N GLY A 147 35.51 -0.50 14.63
CA GLY A 147 36.65 -1.03 13.88
C GLY A 147 36.92 -2.53 14.11
N ASN A 148 35.98 -3.27 14.69
CA ASN A 148 36.18 -4.68 15.02
C ASN A 148 35.74 -5.58 13.85
N SER A 149 36.58 -5.69 12.82
CA SER A 149 36.26 -6.37 11.55
C SER A 149 35.91 -7.86 11.70
N ARG A 150 36.34 -8.52 12.79
CA ARG A 150 36.02 -9.94 13.07
C ARG A 150 34.58 -10.15 13.56
N ALA A 151 33.97 -9.11 14.09
CA ALA A 151 32.57 -9.10 14.52
C ALA A 151 31.66 -8.39 13.51
N ALA A 152 32.16 -8.04 12.31
CA ALA A 152 31.36 -7.40 11.29
C ALA A 152 30.22 -8.31 10.82
N MET A 153 29.03 -7.74 10.66
CA MET A 153 27.88 -8.46 10.12
C MET A 153 28.17 -8.95 8.70
N PRO A 154 28.08 -10.26 8.42
CA PRO A 154 28.28 -10.77 7.08
C PRO A 154 27.18 -10.27 6.12
N PHE A 155 27.56 -9.97 4.89
CA PHE A 155 26.73 -9.34 3.85
C PHE A 155 25.32 -9.95 3.69
N TYR A 156 25.21 -11.29 3.78
CA TYR A 156 23.93 -11.98 3.67
C TYR A 156 22.91 -11.59 4.76
N ARG A 157 23.36 -11.23 5.97
CA ARG A 157 22.45 -10.80 7.06
C ARG A 157 21.86 -9.41 6.79
N LEU A 158 22.62 -8.51 6.18
CA LEU A 158 22.11 -7.21 5.74
C LEU A 158 21.04 -7.37 4.65
N LEU A 159 21.27 -8.31 3.71
CA LEU A 159 20.26 -8.66 2.71
C LEU A 159 18.99 -9.26 3.33
N LEU A 160 19.13 -10.12 4.35
CA LEU A 160 17.99 -10.66 5.09
C LEU A 160 17.21 -9.58 5.83
N LEU A 161 17.87 -8.61 6.44
CA LEU A 161 17.23 -7.45 7.08
C LEU A 161 16.49 -6.59 6.05
N ALA A 162 17.11 -6.30 4.90
CA ALA A 162 16.48 -5.56 3.81
C ALA A 162 15.25 -6.31 3.26
N ALA A 163 15.34 -7.63 3.11
CA ALA A 163 14.22 -8.47 2.72
C ALA A 163 13.11 -8.46 3.78
N GLY A 164 13.46 -8.61 5.06
CA GLY A 164 12.53 -8.52 6.19
C GLY A 164 11.80 -7.18 6.24
N ALA A 165 12.53 -6.07 6.06
CA ALA A 165 11.94 -4.73 5.97
C ALA A 165 10.98 -4.61 4.78
N TYR A 166 11.38 -5.10 3.61
CA TYR A 166 10.53 -5.09 2.42
C TYR A 166 9.24 -5.90 2.60
N PHE A 167 9.33 -7.12 3.12
CA PHE A 167 8.15 -7.95 3.39
C PHE A 167 7.29 -7.37 4.52
N GLY A 168 7.91 -6.79 5.55
CA GLY A 168 7.22 -6.09 6.64
C GLY A 168 6.40 -4.91 6.14
N VAL A 169 7.01 -3.99 5.39
CA VAL A 169 6.30 -2.84 4.80
C VAL A 169 5.19 -3.30 3.85
N ARG A 170 5.44 -4.35 3.04
CA ARG A 170 4.40 -4.93 2.19
C ARG A 170 3.24 -5.52 2.98
N GLY A 171 3.51 -6.19 4.10
CA GLY A 171 2.50 -6.75 4.99
C GLY A 171 1.65 -5.66 5.64
N VAL A 172 2.29 -4.65 6.23
CA VAL A 172 1.61 -3.48 6.82
C VAL A 172 0.74 -2.78 5.79
N LEU A 173 1.26 -2.51 4.59
CA LEU A 173 0.50 -1.87 3.53
C LEU A 173 -0.68 -2.74 3.08
N GLY A 174 -0.48 -4.05 2.92
CA GLY A 174 -1.55 -4.99 2.58
C GLY A 174 -2.67 -4.99 3.62
N PHE A 175 -2.31 -5.08 4.91
CA PHE A 175 -3.27 -5.02 6.01
C PHE A 175 -4.04 -3.71 6.05
N VAL A 176 -3.37 -2.56 5.90
CA VAL A 176 -4.03 -1.25 5.89
C VAL A 176 -4.98 -1.11 4.71
N LEU A 177 -4.59 -1.58 3.52
CA LEU A 177 -5.43 -1.52 2.34
C LEU A 177 -6.66 -2.44 2.47
N GLU A 178 -6.49 -3.63 3.03
CA GLU A 178 -7.61 -4.56 3.29
C GLU A 178 -8.56 -4.00 4.35
N ALA A 179 -8.02 -3.47 5.46
CA ALA A 179 -8.80 -2.83 6.51
C ALA A 179 -9.55 -1.59 6.01
N ARG A 180 -9.04 -0.89 4.98
CA ARG A 180 -9.74 0.21 4.31
C ARG A 180 -10.83 -0.30 3.37
N LYS A 181 -10.59 -1.38 2.62
CA LYS A 181 -11.60 -2.02 1.75
C LYS A 181 -12.81 -2.47 2.56
N ASN A 182 -12.57 -3.08 3.73
CA ASN A 182 -13.62 -3.54 4.63
C ASN A 182 -14.37 -2.40 5.38
N ARG A 183 -13.95 -1.13 5.25
CA ARG A 183 -14.68 0.00 5.86
C ARG A 183 -15.75 0.59 4.95
N ASN A 184 -15.64 0.41 3.64
CA ASN A 184 -16.67 0.89 2.70
C ASN A 184 -17.58 -0.29 2.34
N HIS A 185 -18.63 -0.49 3.13
CA HIS A 185 -19.72 -1.44 2.83
C HIS A 185 -20.57 -1.01 1.62
N PHE A 186 -20.12 -0.04 0.82
CA PHE A 186 -20.81 0.39 -0.39
C PHE A 186 -20.25 -0.34 -1.60
N TYR A 187 -21.16 -0.87 -2.42
CA TYR A 187 -20.87 -1.63 -3.61
C TYR A 187 -21.65 -1.04 -4.79
N GLU A 188 -21.03 -1.05 -5.96
CA GLU A 188 -21.72 -0.71 -7.20
C GLU A 188 -22.34 -2.00 -7.76
N VAL A 189 -23.66 -2.05 -7.82
CA VAL A 189 -24.39 -3.25 -8.22
C VAL A 189 -25.09 -2.99 -9.54
N THR A 190 -24.78 -3.79 -10.55
CA THR A 190 -25.50 -3.77 -11.83
C THR A 190 -26.45 -4.95 -11.88
N MET A 191 -27.74 -4.64 -11.89
CA MET A 191 -28.84 -5.60 -11.99
C MET A 191 -29.23 -5.79 -13.45
N HIS A 192 -29.42 -7.04 -13.87
CA HIS A 192 -29.81 -7.41 -15.23
C HIS A 192 -31.17 -8.09 -15.24
N TYR A 193 -32.08 -7.61 -16.09
CA TYR A 193 -33.40 -8.21 -16.28
C TYR A 193 -33.89 -8.01 -17.71
N ARG A 194 -34.20 -9.10 -18.41
CA ARG A 194 -34.73 -9.15 -19.78
C ARG A 194 -33.95 -8.26 -20.76
N GLY A 195 -32.62 -8.31 -20.69
CA GLY A 195 -31.73 -7.52 -21.53
C GLY A 195 -31.60 -6.04 -21.16
N ARG A 196 -32.32 -5.56 -20.14
CA ARG A 196 -32.12 -4.24 -19.54
C ARG A 196 -31.15 -4.36 -18.37
N LYS A 197 -30.43 -3.28 -18.10
CA LYS A 197 -29.52 -3.19 -16.95
C LYS A 197 -29.70 -1.88 -16.21
N LYS A 198 -29.54 -1.93 -14.90
CA LYS A 198 -29.56 -0.76 -14.01
C LYS A 198 -28.47 -0.88 -12.98
N THR A 199 -27.64 0.14 -12.89
CA THR A 199 -26.58 0.23 -11.88
C THR A 199 -27.08 1.09 -10.71
N VAL A 200 -26.87 0.58 -9.50
CA VAL A 200 -27.24 1.24 -8.24
C VAL A 200 -26.10 1.15 -7.23
N THR A 201 -26.06 2.09 -6.30
CA THR A 201 -25.23 1.97 -5.10
C THR A 201 -25.96 1.10 -4.09
N ALA A 202 -25.29 0.06 -3.60
CA ALA A 202 -25.82 -0.84 -2.59
C ALA A 202 -24.97 -0.80 -1.32
N LEU A 203 -25.61 -0.95 -0.16
CA LEU A 203 -24.98 -1.12 1.13
C LEU A 203 -24.98 -2.61 1.49
N LEU A 204 -23.82 -3.18 1.80
CA LEU A 204 -23.71 -4.50 2.41
C LEU A 204 -24.23 -4.41 3.83
N ASP A 205 -25.42 -4.98 4.03
CA ASP A 205 -26.10 -4.98 5.31
C ASP A 205 -25.89 -6.32 6.00
N THR A 206 -24.89 -6.40 6.86
CA THR A 206 -24.62 -7.58 7.70
C THR A 206 -25.76 -7.87 8.69
N GLY A 207 -26.69 -6.94 8.87
CA GLY A 207 -27.93 -7.12 9.63
C GLY A 207 -29.07 -7.73 8.82
N ASN A 208 -28.98 -7.75 7.48
CA ASN A 208 -30.00 -8.33 6.63
C ASN A 208 -29.92 -9.85 6.67
N ARG A 209 -30.88 -10.48 7.38
CA ARG A 209 -31.05 -11.93 7.48
C ARG A 209 -32.29 -12.41 6.73
N LEU A 210 -32.68 -11.70 5.68
CA LEU A 210 -33.86 -12.04 4.91
C LEU A 210 -33.56 -13.22 3.99
N TYR A 211 -34.23 -14.33 4.24
CA TYR A 211 -34.19 -15.51 3.38
C TYR A 211 -35.59 -15.83 2.86
N GLU A 212 -35.64 -16.37 1.65
CA GLU A 212 -36.85 -16.98 1.12
C GLU A 212 -37.18 -18.25 1.91
N PRO A 213 -38.42 -18.44 2.40
CA PRO A 213 -38.72 -19.41 3.46
C PRO A 213 -38.72 -20.88 3.01
N VAL A 214 -38.66 -21.19 1.71
CA VAL A 214 -38.78 -22.56 1.19
C VAL A 214 -37.43 -23.10 0.74
N THR A 215 -36.75 -22.33 -0.10
CA THR A 215 -35.45 -22.64 -0.70
C THR A 215 -34.27 -22.04 0.07
N HIS A 216 -34.53 -21.23 1.11
CA HIS A 216 -33.50 -20.56 1.91
C HIS A 216 -32.52 -19.74 1.08
N ARG A 217 -32.98 -19.14 -0.02
CA ARG A 217 -32.15 -18.24 -0.82
C ARG A 217 -31.99 -16.89 -0.12
N PRO A 218 -30.78 -16.30 -0.12
CA PRO A 218 -30.57 -14.96 0.41
C PRO A 218 -31.36 -13.94 -0.42
N VAL A 219 -31.91 -12.94 0.26
CA VAL A 219 -32.76 -11.93 -0.34
C VAL A 219 -32.10 -10.56 -0.21
N HIS A 220 -31.78 -9.96 -1.36
CA HIS A 220 -31.36 -8.57 -1.42
C HIS A 220 -32.59 -7.66 -1.40
N VAL A 221 -32.46 -6.42 -0.92
CA VAL A 221 -33.60 -5.47 -0.89
C VAL A 221 -33.28 -4.28 -1.76
N VAL A 222 -34.12 -3.92 -2.72
CA VAL A 222 -33.94 -2.75 -3.60
C VAL A 222 -35.11 -1.79 -3.47
N THR A 223 -34.87 -0.50 -3.67
CA THR A 223 -35.95 0.49 -3.73
C THR A 223 -36.82 0.30 -4.96
N TYR A 224 -38.10 0.61 -4.82
CA TYR A 224 -39.08 0.51 -5.89
C TYR A 224 -38.72 1.42 -7.08
N GLU A 225 -38.16 2.61 -6.84
CA GLU A 225 -37.76 3.54 -7.90
C GLU A 225 -36.68 2.93 -8.80
N ALA A 226 -35.64 2.35 -8.19
CA ALA A 226 -34.56 1.71 -8.94
C ALA A 226 -35.04 0.51 -9.75
N LEU A 227 -35.96 -0.28 -9.19
CA LEU A 227 -36.51 -1.43 -9.89
C LEU A 227 -37.47 -1.05 -11.02
N LYS A 228 -38.29 -0.01 -10.83
CA LYS A 228 -39.23 0.48 -11.85
C LYS A 228 -38.52 0.92 -13.12
N GLU A 229 -37.33 1.51 -12.99
CA GLU A 229 -36.50 1.87 -14.15
C GLU A 229 -35.90 0.66 -14.87
N LEU A 230 -35.69 -0.45 -14.16
CA LEU A 230 -35.17 -1.70 -14.72
C LEU A 230 -36.28 -2.54 -15.40
N CYS A 231 -37.44 -2.66 -14.75
CA CYS A 231 -38.50 -3.59 -15.13
C CYS A 231 -39.82 -2.86 -15.41
N GLU A 232 -40.26 -2.84 -16.67
CA GLU A 232 -41.62 -2.37 -17.02
C GLU A 232 -42.71 -3.38 -16.66
N SER A 233 -42.39 -4.67 -16.74
CA SER A 233 -43.26 -5.79 -16.35
C SER A 233 -42.42 -6.90 -15.73
N VAL A 234 -42.99 -7.58 -14.75
CA VAL A 234 -42.34 -8.69 -14.04
C VAL A 234 -43.04 -10.01 -14.39
N SER A 235 -42.27 -11.07 -14.65
CA SER A 235 -42.78 -12.39 -15.00
C SER A 235 -43.48 -13.10 -13.85
N SER A 236 -42.97 -12.92 -12.64
CA SER A 236 -43.37 -13.64 -11.46
C SER A 236 -42.99 -12.83 -10.22
N VAL A 237 -43.89 -12.77 -9.25
CA VAL A 237 -43.66 -12.14 -7.95
C VAL A 237 -43.86 -13.20 -6.88
N ILE A 238 -42.92 -13.29 -5.96
CA ILE A 238 -43.07 -14.06 -4.73
C ILE A 238 -43.24 -13.11 -3.55
N TYR A 239 -43.95 -13.51 -2.51
CA TYR A 239 -44.10 -12.71 -1.30
C TYR A 239 -43.22 -13.30 -0.20
N ILE A 240 -42.29 -12.48 0.28
CA ILE A 240 -41.28 -12.89 1.25
C ILE A 240 -41.71 -12.32 2.61
N PRO A 241 -42.01 -13.18 3.60
CA PRO A 241 -42.31 -12.72 4.94
C PRO A 241 -41.04 -12.10 5.56
N PHE A 242 -41.20 -10.97 6.24
CA PHE A 242 -40.10 -10.27 6.90
C PHE A 242 -40.55 -9.67 8.23
N GLY A 243 -39.59 -9.51 9.14
CA GLY A 243 -39.74 -8.71 10.36
C GLY A 243 -38.77 -7.54 10.34
N SER A 244 -39.22 -6.36 10.75
CA SER A 244 -38.37 -5.17 10.91
C SER A 244 -38.66 -4.47 12.24
N VAL A 245 -37.79 -3.54 12.62
CA VAL A 245 -38.05 -2.64 13.76
C VAL A 245 -39.35 -1.88 13.48
N GLY A 246 -40.36 -2.07 14.34
CA GLY A 246 -41.68 -1.47 14.18
C GLY A 246 -42.70 -2.26 13.33
N LYS A 247 -42.30 -3.37 12.68
CA LYS A 247 -43.23 -4.25 11.94
C LYS A 247 -42.85 -5.72 12.12
N LYS A 248 -43.49 -6.40 13.07
CA LYS A 248 -43.19 -7.81 13.39
C LYS A 248 -43.61 -8.78 12.28
N GLU A 249 -44.73 -8.51 11.62
CA GLU A 249 -45.25 -9.36 10.54
C GLU A 249 -45.47 -8.51 9.29
N GLY A 250 -44.52 -8.58 8.36
CA GLY A 250 -44.59 -7.94 7.06
C GLY A 250 -44.43 -8.95 5.94
N VAL A 251 -44.91 -8.57 4.76
CA VAL A 251 -44.63 -9.27 3.51
C VAL A 251 -44.08 -8.27 2.51
N MET A 252 -43.05 -8.66 1.78
CA MET A 252 -42.41 -7.85 0.75
C MET A 252 -42.46 -8.61 -0.58
N PRO A 253 -42.86 -7.96 -1.69
CA PRO A 253 -42.79 -8.59 -3.00
C PRO A 253 -41.31 -8.77 -3.39
N GLY A 254 -40.97 -9.91 -3.96
CA GLY A 254 -39.65 -10.22 -4.49
C GLY A 254 -39.73 -10.79 -5.90
N ILE A 255 -38.67 -10.55 -6.66
CA ILE A 255 -38.53 -11.02 -8.04
C ILE A 255 -37.15 -11.65 -8.24
N PHE A 256 -37.08 -12.61 -9.15
CA PHE A 256 -35.80 -13.12 -9.63
C PHE A 256 -35.32 -12.24 -10.78
N LEU A 257 -34.09 -11.74 -10.67
CA LEU A 257 -33.40 -11.11 -11.78
C LEU A 257 -32.69 -12.17 -12.64
N ASP A 258 -32.16 -11.78 -13.79
CA ASP A 258 -31.37 -12.70 -14.61
C ASP A 258 -29.96 -12.87 -14.02
N GLU A 259 -29.34 -11.74 -13.65
CA GLU A 259 -27.97 -11.67 -13.15
C GLU A 259 -27.78 -10.39 -12.32
N MET A 260 -26.82 -10.43 -11.39
CA MET A 260 -26.33 -9.26 -10.66
C MET A 260 -24.80 -9.25 -10.62
N GLU A 261 -24.20 -8.17 -11.08
CA GLU A 261 -22.76 -7.90 -10.95
C GLU A 261 -22.52 -6.97 -9.76
N ILE A 262 -21.77 -7.45 -8.76
CA ILE A 262 -21.38 -6.67 -7.57
C ILE A 262 -19.92 -6.25 -7.74
N ARG A 263 -19.66 -4.94 -7.80
CA ARG A 263 -18.33 -4.37 -8.01
C ARG A 263 -17.85 -3.60 -6.78
N GLN A 264 -16.61 -3.87 -6.39
CA GLN A 264 -15.87 -3.09 -5.39
C GLN A 264 -14.45 -2.83 -5.89
N GLY A 265 -14.22 -1.64 -6.46
CA GLY A 265 -12.93 -1.31 -7.08
C GLY A 265 -12.64 -2.17 -8.30
N SER A 266 -11.65 -3.06 -8.23
CA SER A 266 -11.29 -3.99 -9.33
C SER A 266 -11.97 -5.36 -9.23
N ASP A 267 -12.61 -5.66 -8.10
CA ASP A 267 -13.16 -6.98 -7.83
C ASP A 267 -14.63 -7.02 -8.26
N VAL A 268 -15.00 -8.11 -8.96
CA VAL A 268 -16.35 -8.33 -9.50
C VAL A 268 -16.83 -9.70 -9.05
N LYS A 269 -17.98 -9.75 -8.35
CA LYS A 269 -18.72 -10.99 -8.03
C LYS A 269 -19.98 -11.01 -8.89
N ILE A 270 -20.24 -12.13 -9.56
CA ILE A 270 -21.45 -12.34 -10.37
C ILE A 270 -22.36 -13.29 -9.61
N ILE A 271 -23.64 -12.94 -9.50
CA ILE A 271 -24.69 -13.77 -8.92
C ILE A 271 -25.72 -14.06 -10.01
N GLU A 272 -25.86 -15.34 -10.37
CA GLU A 272 -26.87 -15.79 -11.33
C GLU A 272 -28.23 -15.96 -10.65
N LYS A 273 -29.30 -15.51 -11.31
CA LYS A 273 -30.68 -15.59 -10.83
C LYS A 273 -30.88 -15.15 -9.37
N PRO A 274 -30.42 -13.96 -8.97
CA PRO A 274 -30.55 -13.49 -7.60
C PRO A 274 -32.00 -13.13 -7.29
N LEU A 275 -32.38 -13.33 -6.02
CA LEU A 275 -33.68 -12.93 -5.51
C LEU A 275 -33.59 -11.55 -4.87
N VAL A 276 -34.41 -10.61 -5.36
CA VAL A 276 -34.45 -9.23 -4.88
C VAL A 276 -35.86 -8.86 -4.44
N ALA A 277 -36.01 -8.47 -3.18
CA ALA A 277 -37.22 -7.91 -2.60
C ALA A 277 -37.32 -6.40 -2.86
N VAL A 278 -38.54 -5.90 -2.98
CA VAL A 278 -38.83 -4.53 -3.41
C VAL A 278 -39.40 -3.72 -2.25
N CYS A 279 -38.65 -2.74 -1.78
CA CYS A 279 -39.09 -1.81 -0.75
C CYS A 279 -39.70 -0.56 -1.38
N ARG A 280 -40.92 -0.19 -0.99
CA ARG A 280 -41.59 1.04 -1.45
C ARG A 280 -41.08 2.32 -0.78
N ARG A 281 -40.36 2.20 0.33
CA ARG A 281 -39.81 3.34 1.05
C ARG A 281 -38.35 3.52 0.66
N PRO A 282 -37.83 4.76 0.62
CA PRO A 282 -36.41 5.00 0.52
C PRO A 282 -35.66 4.25 1.63
N LEU A 283 -34.57 3.57 1.28
CA LEU A 283 -33.72 2.88 2.25
C LEU A 283 -32.81 3.85 3.00
N CYS A 284 -32.46 4.98 2.37
CA CYS A 284 -31.67 6.06 2.94
C CYS A 284 -32.40 7.39 2.74
N ALA A 285 -32.43 8.25 3.77
CA ALA A 285 -33.07 9.57 3.68
C ALA A 285 -32.38 10.47 2.64
N ASP A 286 -31.05 10.37 2.55
CA ASP A 286 -30.22 11.19 1.65
C ASP A 286 -29.99 10.53 0.29
N GLY A 287 -30.53 9.32 0.08
CA GLY A 287 -30.41 8.58 -1.18
C GLY A 287 -29.01 8.03 -1.47
N GLU A 288 -28.13 7.94 -0.47
CA GLU A 288 -26.75 7.42 -0.65
C GLU A 288 -26.68 6.01 -1.23
N TYR A 289 -27.68 5.18 -0.93
CA TYR A 289 -27.83 3.84 -1.47
C TYR A 289 -29.29 3.49 -1.76
N GLN A 290 -29.48 2.62 -2.75
CA GLN A 290 -30.79 2.19 -3.25
C GLN A 290 -31.02 0.69 -3.06
N MET A 291 -30.03 -0.02 -2.51
CA MET A 291 -30.09 -1.46 -2.32
C MET A 291 -29.38 -1.90 -1.04
N LEU A 292 -29.91 -2.90 -0.35
CA LEU A 292 -29.25 -3.65 0.71
C LEU A 292 -28.80 -4.99 0.13
N LEU A 293 -27.49 -5.22 0.14
CA LEU A 293 -26.91 -6.52 -0.17
C LEU A 293 -27.01 -7.43 1.03
N HIS A 294 -27.20 -8.71 0.73
CA HIS A 294 -27.16 -9.79 1.69
C HIS A 294 -25.71 -10.30 1.72
N GLU A 295 -25.24 -10.73 2.90
CA GLU A 295 -23.83 -11.12 3.10
C GLU A 295 -23.45 -12.42 2.38
N ASP A 296 -24.34 -13.42 2.42
CA ASP A 296 -24.18 -14.71 1.73
C ASP A 296 -24.21 -14.63 0.19
#